data_AF-A0A445MZJ1-F1
#
_entry.id   AF-A0A445MZJ1-F1
#
_cell.length_a   1.000
_cell.length_b   1.000
_cell.length_c   1.000
_cell.angle_alpha   90.00
_cell.angle_beta   90.00
_cell.angle_gamma   90.00
#
_symmetry.space_group_name_H-M   'P 1'
#
loop_
_entity.id
_entity.type
_entity.pdbx_description
1 polymer ?
#
loop_
_entity_poly.entity_id
_entity_poly.type
_entity_poly.pdbx_seq_one_letter_code
_entity_poly.pdbx_strand_id
1 'polypeptide(L)'
;MEFDPLTFVAQIINFVILTVLLNKFLFKPIKKTMDEREAKINKDIEAAEISRKEADKLAETTAGLKRAFEKDRESMMSLAASEAEIKKQELLRMAKEDAQKARQTWMMDLEDEKDGFLSGLKSRGIQYVCALAEKIVKDLGDEELEGRIAAVFVRRLKELDFAQKARFGASIRSEKSPPCVVSSFELGDATRRKLRDAIKDHLEYHGEIVFEIQQGLCGIELKTDGYTLAWNISEYLDEFEERLTRVFEGKVYPEPGKG
;
A
#
# COMPACT_ATOMS: atom_id res chain seq x y z
N MET A 1 -78.18 86.13 87.68
CA MET A 1 -77.55 85.00 86.97
C MET A 1 -78.68 84.11 86.47
N GLU A 2 -79.32 84.50 85.36
CA GLU A 2 -80.28 83.64 84.68
C GLU A 2 -79.48 82.68 83.80
N PHE A 3 -79.37 81.42 84.24
CA PHE A 3 -78.93 80.35 83.36
C PHE A 3 -80.09 80.07 82.42
N ASP A 4 -80.04 80.58 81.19
CA ASP A 4 -80.96 80.18 80.14
C ASP A 4 -80.63 78.75 79.68
N PRO A 5 -81.38 77.74 80.13
CA PRO A 5 -81.04 76.34 79.87
C PRO A 5 -81.17 76.00 78.39
N LEU A 6 -82.05 76.71 77.68
CA LEU A 6 -82.26 76.59 76.24
C LEU A 6 -81.03 77.03 75.44
N THR A 7 -80.37 78.13 75.83
CA THR A 7 -79.18 78.64 75.13
C THR A 7 -77.97 77.74 75.38
N PHE A 8 -77.83 77.20 76.60
CA PHE A 8 -76.81 76.21 76.93
C PHE A 8 -76.98 74.90 76.14
N VAL A 9 -78.22 74.38 76.04
CA VAL A 9 -78.53 73.19 75.23
C VAL A 9 -78.29 73.46 73.74
N ALA A 10 -78.69 74.62 73.22
CA ALA A 10 -78.42 75.00 71.83
C ALA A 10 -76.91 75.10 71.52
N GLN A 11 -76.10 75.58 72.46
CA GLN A 11 -74.64 75.67 72.31
C GLN A 11 -73.97 74.29 72.38
N ILE A 12 -74.47 73.37 73.21
CA ILE A 12 -74.06 71.96 73.19
C ILE A 12 -74.40 71.32 71.84
N ILE A 13 -75.61 71.52 71.34
CA ILE A 13 -76.03 71.00 70.02
C ILE A 13 -75.11 71.55 68.92
N ASN A 14 -74.80 72.85 68.94
CA ASN A 14 -73.89 73.47 67.97
C ASN A 14 -72.46 72.90 68.07
N PHE A 15 -71.94 72.70 69.28
CA PHE A 15 -70.63 72.07 69.50
C PHE A 15 -70.58 70.62 69.03
N VAL A 16 -71.65 69.85 69.26
CA VAL A 16 -71.78 68.47 68.79
C VAL A 16 -71.83 68.44 67.26
N ILE A 17 -72.62 69.32 66.63
CA ILE A 17 -72.69 69.45 65.17
C ILE A 17 -71.30 69.78 64.61
N LEU A 18 -70.60 70.76 65.19
CA LEU A 18 -69.26 71.15 64.76
C LEU A 18 -68.25 70.00 64.92
N THR A 19 -68.29 69.30 66.05
CA THR A 19 -67.39 68.15 66.33
C THR A 19 -67.62 67.01 65.34
N VAL A 20 -68.89 66.71 65.03
CA VAL A 20 -69.24 65.71 64.01
C VAL A 20 -68.78 66.13 62.62
N LEU A 21 -68.95 67.42 62.28
CA LEU A 21 -68.49 67.97 61.00
C LEU A 21 -66.96 67.87 60.89
N LEU A 22 -66.23 68.26 61.94
CA LEU A 22 -64.77 68.23 62.00
C LEU A 22 -64.23 66.78 61.94
N ASN A 23 -64.89 65.85 62.64
CA ASN A 23 -64.52 64.44 62.60
C ASN A 23 -64.69 63.84 61.19
N LYS A 24 -65.80 64.21 60.51
CA LYS A 24 -66.11 63.73 59.15
C LYS A 24 -65.24 64.39 58.08
N PHE A 25 -64.95 65.69 58.18
CA PHE A 25 -64.25 66.47 57.15
C PHE A 25 -62.73 66.58 57.33
N LEU A 26 -62.19 66.56 58.55
CA LEU A 26 -60.74 66.70 58.78
C LEU A 26 -60.09 65.41 59.29
N PHE A 27 -60.59 64.84 60.39
CA PHE A 27 -59.92 63.70 61.04
C PHE A 27 -59.94 62.43 60.20
N LYS A 28 -61.11 62.07 59.64
CA LYS A 28 -61.23 60.90 58.75
C LYS A 28 -60.28 60.96 57.53
N PRO A 29 -60.27 62.02 56.71
CA PRO A 29 -59.39 62.08 55.55
C PRO A 29 -57.90 62.15 55.95
N ILE A 30 -57.53 62.87 57.01
CA ILE A 30 -56.13 62.92 57.48
C ILE A 30 -55.65 61.54 57.92
N LYS A 31 -56.43 60.85 58.77
CA LYS A 31 -56.08 59.50 59.23
C LYS A 31 -55.97 58.52 58.06
N LYS A 32 -56.93 58.58 57.12
CA LYS A 32 -56.89 57.78 55.90
C LYS A 32 -55.62 58.02 55.08
N THR A 33 -55.19 59.28 54.90
CA THR A 33 -53.94 59.59 54.17
C THR A 33 -52.67 59.15 54.90
N MET A 34 -52.67 59.15 56.23
CA MET A 34 -51.55 58.62 57.03
C MET A 34 -51.50 57.09 56.91
N ASP A 35 -52.64 56.41 57.08
CA ASP A 35 -52.75 54.95 56.94
C ASP A 35 -52.38 54.50 55.51
N GLU A 36 -52.80 55.23 54.47
CA GLU A 36 -52.44 54.97 53.06
C GLU A 36 -50.93 55.14 52.82
N ARG A 37 -50.29 56.16 53.43
CA ARG A 37 -48.83 56.36 53.33
C ARG A 37 -48.06 55.25 54.05
N GLU A 38 -48.47 54.91 55.26
CA GLU A 38 -47.84 53.85 56.05
C GLU A 38 -47.98 52.49 55.34
N ALA A 39 -49.16 52.17 54.82
CA ALA A 39 -49.39 50.97 54.02
C ALA A 39 -48.55 50.95 52.73
N LYS A 40 -48.36 52.10 52.07
CA LYS A 40 -47.51 52.18 50.87
C LYS A 40 -46.04 51.96 51.21
N ILE A 41 -45.52 52.60 52.26
CA ILE A 41 -44.13 52.45 52.70
C ILE A 41 -43.85 50.99 53.10
N ASN A 42 -44.75 50.37 53.86
CA ASN A 42 -44.59 48.95 54.24
C ASN A 42 -44.62 48.05 53.02
N LYS A 43 -45.50 48.30 52.04
CA LYS A 43 -45.50 47.56 50.76
C LYS A 43 -44.22 47.75 49.95
N ASP A 44 -43.70 48.97 49.88
CA ASP A 44 -42.47 49.28 49.14
C ASP A 44 -41.25 48.59 49.80
N ILE A 45 -41.20 48.56 51.14
CA ILE A 45 -40.15 47.83 51.90
C ILE A 45 -40.29 46.32 51.71
N GLU A 46 -41.50 45.77 51.81
CA GLU A 46 -41.74 44.34 51.63
C GLU A 46 -41.40 43.89 50.20
N ALA A 47 -41.77 44.69 49.20
CA ALA A 47 -41.41 44.45 47.80
C ALA A 47 -39.88 44.50 47.59
N ALA A 48 -39.18 45.45 48.22
CA ALA A 48 -37.73 45.53 48.16
C ALA A 48 -37.05 44.32 48.82
N GLU A 49 -37.56 43.85 49.97
CA GLU A 49 -37.04 42.64 50.62
C GLU A 49 -37.26 41.38 49.79
N ILE A 50 -38.45 41.22 49.20
CA ILE A 50 -38.76 40.10 48.30
C ILE A 50 -37.83 40.14 47.09
N SER A 51 -37.70 41.28 46.44
CA SER A 51 -36.81 41.45 45.28
C SER A 51 -35.36 41.13 45.62
N ARG A 52 -34.88 41.55 46.80
CA ARG A 52 -33.53 41.23 47.27
C ARG A 52 -33.34 39.73 47.53
N LYS A 53 -34.29 39.07 48.19
CA LYS A 53 -34.26 37.61 48.40
C LYS A 53 -34.28 36.83 47.09
N GLU A 54 -35.07 37.28 46.12
CA GLU A 54 -35.11 36.69 44.78
C GLU A 54 -33.78 36.88 44.03
N ALA A 55 -33.19 38.07 44.11
CA ALA A 55 -31.88 38.36 43.53
C ALA A 55 -30.77 37.49 44.14
N ASP A 56 -30.74 37.35 45.46
CA ASP A 56 -29.77 36.51 46.17
C ASP A 56 -29.93 35.03 45.78
N LYS A 57 -31.18 34.52 45.72
CA LYS A 57 -31.48 33.16 45.29
C LYS A 57 -31.09 32.91 43.83
N LEU A 58 -31.32 33.88 42.95
CA LEU A 58 -30.92 33.79 41.55
C LEU A 58 -29.39 33.79 41.41
N ALA A 59 -28.69 34.61 42.21
CA ALA A 59 -27.23 34.66 42.24
C ALA A 59 -26.63 33.33 42.70
N GLU A 60 -27.16 32.72 43.77
CA GLU A 60 -26.74 31.39 44.24
C GLU A 60 -26.99 30.31 43.20
N THR A 61 -28.17 30.30 42.57
CA THR A 61 -28.53 29.33 41.53
C THR A 61 -27.60 29.46 40.32
N THR A 62 -27.32 30.69 39.89
CA THR A 62 -26.43 30.97 38.76
C THR A 62 -24.99 30.58 39.08
N ALA A 63 -24.52 30.85 40.30
CA ALA A 63 -23.19 30.42 40.75
C ALA A 63 -23.07 28.88 40.80
N GLY A 64 -24.12 28.18 41.26
CA GLY A 64 -24.20 26.72 41.25
C GLY A 64 -24.15 26.15 39.83
N LEU A 65 -24.98 26.68 38.93
CA LEU A 65 -24.99 26.31 37.51
C LEU A 65 -23.64 26.53 36.84
N LYS A 66 -22.98 27.67 37.12
CA LYS A 66 -21.66 27.97 36.56
C LYS A 66 -20.61 26.96 37.00
N ARG A 67 -20.59 26.59 38.29
CA ARG A 67 -19.67 25.55 38.80
C ARG A 67 -19.93 24.18 38.19
N ALA A 68 -21.20 23.80 38.04
CA ALA A 68 -21.56 22.55 37.38
C ALA A 68 -21.10 22.54 35.92
N PHE A 69 -21.35 23.63 35.19
CA PHE A 69 -20.92 23.79 33.80
C PHE A 69 -19.40 23.76 33.65
N GLU A 70 -18.65 24.42 34.54
CA GLU A 70 -17.18 24.38 34.53
C GLU A 70 -16.65 22.96 34.75
N LYS A 71 -17.24 22.22 35.69
CA LYS A 71 -16.88 20.82 35.96
C LYS A 71 -17.19 19.89 34.77
N ASP A 72 -18.38 20.03 34.19
CA ASP A 72 -18.78 19.24 33.02
C ASP A 72 -17.88 19.55 31.83
N ARG A 73 -17.55 20.84 31.62
CA ARG A 73 -16.62 21.28 30.58
C ARG A 73 -15.23 20.66 30.75
N GLU A 74 -14.69 20.67 31.96
CA GLU A 74 -13.39 20.05 32.26
C GLU A 74 -13.43 18.54 32.01
N SER A 75 -14.50 17.85 32.44
CA SER A 75 -14.65 16.42 32.19
C SER A 75 -14.75 16.10 30.69
N MET A 76 -15.52 16.89 29.94
CA MET A 76 -15.64 16.71 28.49
C MET A 76 -14.33 16.98 27.77
N MET A 77 -13.58 18.01 28.19
CA MET A 77 -12.28 18.32 27.62
C MET A 77 -11.25 17.22 27.89
N SER A 78 -11.26 16.67 29.11
CA SER A 78 -10.40 15.54 29.50
C SER A 78 -10.73 14.28 28.69
N LEU A 79 -12.03 13.97 28.53
CA LEU A 79 -12.48 12.84 27.71
C LEU A 79 -12.05 13.02 26.25
N ALA A 80 -12.30 14.19 25.67
CA ALA A 80 -11.90 14.51 24.30
C ALA A 80 -10.37 14.42 24.10
N ALA A 81 -9.58 14.87 25.08
CA ALA A 81 -8.12 14.75 25.04
C ALA A 81 -7.65 13.29 25.09
N SER A 82 -8.29 12.47 25.94
CA SER A 82 -8.01 11.03 26.03
C SER A 82 -8.37 10.30 24.72
N GLU A 83 -9.55 10.55 24.17
CA GLU A 83 -9.98 9.98 22.89
C GLU A 83 -9.07 10.40 21.73
N ALA A 84 -8.65 11.67 21.71
CA ALA A 84 -7.72 12.18 20.71
C ALA A 84 -6.34 11.48 20.81
N GLU A 85 -5.82 11.25 22.01
CA GLU A 85 -4.55 10.55 22.19
C GLU A 85 -4.66 9.07 21.81
N ILE A 86 -5.75 8.38 22.17
CA ILE A 86 -6.03 7.01 21.72
C ILE A 86 -6.07 6.95 20.19
N LYS A 87 -6.81 7.89 19.56
CA LYS A 87 -6.95 7.91 18.10
C LYS A 87 -5.62 8.20 17.41
N LYS A 88 -4.82 9.11 17.97
CA LYS A 88 -3.47 9.41 17.49
C LYS A 88 -2.55 8.20 17.59
N GLN A 89 -2.56 7.47 18.71
CA GLN A 89 -1.77 6.26 18.88
C GLN A 89 -2.17 5.18 17.87
N GLU A 90 -3.47 5.01 17.65
CA GLU A 90 -3.98 4.07 16.65
C GLU A 90 -3.57 4.46 15.23
N LEU A 91 -3.68 5.73 14.86
CA LEU A 91 -3.22 6.23 13.55
C LEU A 91 -1.70 6.04 13.37
N LEU A 92 -0.91 6.27 14.41
CA LEU A 92 0.53 6.03 14.37
C LEU A 92 0.87 4.54 14.25
N ARG A 93 0.11 3.66 14.90
CA ARG A 93 0.25 2.21 14.77
C ARG A 93 -0.05 1.77 13.35
N MET A 94 -1.20 2.19 12.80
CA MET A 94 -1.59 1.91 11.42
C MET A 94 -0.54 2.41 10.42
N ALA A 95 -0.07 3.66 10.57
CA ALA A 95 0.95 4.23 9.69
C ALA A 95 2.27 3.44 9.73
N LYS A 96 2.68 2.94 10.91
CA LYS A 96 3.86 2.08 11.04
C LYS A 96 3.66 0.73 10.37
N GLU A 97 2.50 0.11 10.54
CA GLU A 97 2.16 -1.17 9.90
C GLU A 97 2.12 -1.04 8.38
N ASP A 98 1.51 0.02 7.86
CA ASP A 98 1.46 0.31 6.42
C ASP A 98 2.85 0.59 5.85
N ALA A 99 3.67 1.37 6.56
CA ALA A 99 5.07 1.60 6.16
C ALA A 99 5.89 0.31 6.16
N GLN A 100 5.67 -0.59 7.13
CA GLN A 100 6.35 -1.88 7.18
C GLN A 100 5.91 -2.80 6.05
N LYS A 101 4.61 -2.86 5.75
CA LYS A 101 4.08 -3.60 4.60
C LYS A 101 4.62 -3.07 3.29
N ALA A 102 4.58 -1.74 3.08
CA ALA A 102 5.12 -1.11 1.88
C ALA A 102 6.61 -1.42 1.71
N ARG A 103 7.39 -1.40 2.80
CA ARG A 103 8.81 -1.78 2.78
C ARG A 103 9.01 -3.25 2.40
N GLN A 104 8.20 -4.17 2.94
CA GLN A 104 8.29 -5.58 2.61
C GLN A 104 7.95 -5.83 1.14
N THR A 105 6.87 -5.23 0.64
CA THR A 105 6.50 -5.31 -0.79
C THR A 105 7.60 -4.74 -1.67
N TRP A 106 8.15 -3.56 -1.35
CA TRP A 106 9.28 -3.01 -2.10
C TRP A 106 10.52 -3.89 -2.09
N MET A 107 10.82 -4.57 -0.98
CA MET A 107 11.95 -5.50 -0.93
C MET A 107 11.72 -6.72 -1.82
N MET A 108 10.49 -7.25 -1.85
CA MET A 108 10.13 -8.35 -2.76
C MET A 108 10.20 -7.92 -4.22
N ASP A 109 9.59 -6.77 -4.55
CA ASP A 109 9.61 -6.23 -5.92
C ASP A 109 11.04 -5.96 -6.40
N LEU A 110 11.91 -5.44 -5.52
CA LEU A 110 13.32 -5.19 -5.84
C LEU A 110 14.10 -6.49 -6.09
N GLU A 111 13.80 -7.55 -5.35
CA GLU A 111 14.42 -8.86 -5.54
C GLU A 111 13.97 -9.50 -6.86
N ASP A 112 12.67 -9.42 -7.16
CA ASP A 112 12.10 -9.88 -8.43
C ASP A 112 12.67 -9.08 -9.62
N GLU A 113 12.80 -7.75 -9.49
CA GLU A 113 13.39 -6.90 -10.53
C GLU A 113 14.88 -7.19 -10.73
N LYS A 114 15.63 -7.43 -9.65
CA LYS A 114 17.03 -7.87 -9.70
C LYS A 114 17.14 -9.18 -10.47
N ASP A 115 16.32 -10.16 -10.13
CA ASP A 115 16.37 -11.49 -10.75
C ASP A 115 15.96 -11.43 -12.22
N GLY A 116 14.94 -10.64 -12.56
CA GLY A 116 14.55 -10.35 -13.93
C GLY A 116 15.66 -9.65 -14.73
N PHE A 117 16.33 -8.67 -14.12
CA PHE A 117 17.46 -7.98 -14.73
C PHE A 117 18.64 -8.92 -15.00
N LEU A 118 19.02 -9.74 -14.01
CA LEU A 118 20.11 -10.71 -14.13
C LEU A 118 19.82 -11.76 -15.20
N SER A 119 18.60 -12.30 -15.23
CA SER A 119 18.16 -13.24 -16.27
C SER A 119 18.18 -12.60 -17.65
N GLY A 120 17.70 -11.35 -17.77
CA GLY A 120 17.74 -10.59 -19.02
C GLY A 120 19.17 -10.28 -19.49
N LEU A 121 20.08 -9.95 -18.57
CA LEU A 121 21.48 -9.71 -18.87
C LEU A 121 22.17 -10.98 -19.36
N LYS A 122 21.90 -12.11 -18.69
CA LYS A 122 22.41 -13.43 -19.05
C LYS A 122 21.98 -13.84 -20.46
N SER A 123 20.68 -13.78 -20.76
CA SER A 123 20.15 -14.14 -22.08
C SER A 123 20.77 -13.28 -23.20
N ARG A 124 20.83 -11.96 -23.01
CA ARG A 124 21.46 -11.05 -24.00
C ARG A 124 22.96 -11.28 -24.13
N GLY A 125 23.65 -11.58 -23.03
CA GLY A 125 25.07 -11.90 -23.03
C GLY A 125 25.38 -13.15 -23.86
N ILE A 126 24.61 -14.21 -23.67
CA ILE A 126 24.73 -15.46 -24.44
C ILE A 126 24.50 -15.18 -25.93
N GLN A 127 23.42 -14.47 -26.28
CA GLN A 127 23.14 -14.09 -27.66
C GLN A 127 24.29 -13.30 -28.30
N TYR A 128 24.88 -12.36 -27.56
CA TYR A 128 26.01 -11.57 -28.04
C TYR A 128 27.28 -12.43 -28.25
N VAL A 129 27.59 -13.33 -27.32
CA VAL A 129 28.73 -14.25 -27.45
C VAL A 129 28.54 -15.19 -28.64
N CYS A 130 27.33 -15.73 -28.84
CA CYS A 130 27.00 -16.55 -30.02
C CYS A 130 27.22 -15.76 -31.30
N ALA A 131 26.63 -14.56 -31.41
CA ALA A 131 26.74 -13.73 -32.60
C ALA A 131 28.21 -13.35 -32.89
N LEU A 132 29.01 -13.09 -31.84
CA LEU A 132 30.42 -12.81 -32.00
C LEU A 132 31.22 -14.06 -32.44
N ALA A 133 30.94 -15.23 -31.86
CA ALA A 133 31.56 -16.48 -32.25
C ALA A 133 31.23 -16.84 -33.72
N GLU A 134 29.98 -16.69 -34.13
CA GLU A 134 29.56 -16.88 -35.54
C GLU A 134 30.29 -15.93 -36.47
N LYS A 135 30.39 -14.66 -36.09
CA LYS A 135 31.11 -13.67 -36.89
C LYS A 135 32.60 -14.04 -37.01
N ILE A 136 33.23 -14.48 -35.91
CA ILE A 136 34.63 -14.91 -35.93
C ILE A 136 34.81 -16.16 -36.79
N VAL A 137 33.93 -17.16 -36.68
CA VAL A 137 33.96 -18.36 -37.53
C VAL A 137 33.74 -18.00 -38.99
N LYS A 138 32.89 -17.03 -39.30
CA LYS A 138 32.69 -16.55 -40.66
C LYS A 138 33.88 -15.76 -41.21
N ASP A 139 34.49 -14.91 -40.38
CA ASP A 139 35.61 -14.04 -40.78
C ASP A 139 36.95 -14.80 -40.85
N LEU A 140 37.12 -15.87 -40.06
CA LEU A 140 38.32 -16.72 -40.03
C LEU A 140 38.12 -18.11 -40.67
N GLY A 141 36.89 -18.45 -41.06
CA GLY A 141 36.53 -19.74 -41.62
C GLY A 141 37.03 -19.87 -43.05
N ASP A 142 38.08 -20.63 -43.23
CA ASP A 142 38.41 -21.27 -44.49
C ASP A 142 37.81 -22.69 -44.53
N GLU A 143 37.89 -23.36 -45.69
CA GLU A 143 37.42 -24.75 -45.85
C GLU A 143 38.09 -25.72 -44.84
N GLU A 144 39.24 -25.37 -44.27
CA GLU A 144 39.98 -26.19 -43.32
C GLU A 144 39.33 -26.21 -41.93
N LEU A 145 38.90 -25.06 -41.42
CA LEU A 145 38.21 -24.97 -40.13
C LEU A 145 36.84 -25.65 -40.17
N GLU A 146 36.08 -25.46 -41.26
CA GLU A 146 34.80 -26.12 -41.48
C GLU A 146 34.93 -27.65 -41.50
N GLY A 147 35.95 -28.15 -42.20
CA GLY A 147 36.28 -29.58 -42.23
C GLY A 147 36.63 -30.13 -40.85
N ARG A 148 37.32 -29.36 -40.01
CA ARG A 148 37.66 -29.75 -38.63
C ARG A 148 36.42 -29.79 -37.72
N ILE A 149 35.52 -28.81 -37.83
CA ILE A 149 34.23 -28.80 -37.11
C ILE A 149 33.41 -30.05 -37.44
N ALA A 150 33.28 -30.37 -38.72
CA ALA A 150 32.58 -31.58 -39.16
C ALA A 150 33.26 -32.88 -38.70
N ALA A 151 34.59 -32.92 -38.67
CA ALA A 151 35.32 -34.08 -38.18
C ALA A 151 35.07 -34.34 -36.68
N VAL A 152 34.96 -33.28 -35.87
CA VAL A 152 34.62 -33.40 -34.44
C VAL A 152 33.19 -33.91 -34.26
N PHE A 153 32.24 -33.41 -35.04
CA PHE A 153 30.86 -33.92 -35.04
C PHE A 153 30.80 -35.43 -35.35
N VAL A 154 31.49 -35.86 -36.42
CA VAL A 154 31.58 -37.28 -36.81
C VAL A 154 32.19 -38.14 -35.71
N ARG A 155 33.21 -37.64 -35.00
CA ARG A 155 33.81 -38.37 -33.87
C ARG A 155 32.81 -38.56 -32.73
N ARG A 156 32.05 -37.54 -32.36
CA ARG A 156 31.02 -37.67 -31.31
C ARG A 156 29.87 -38.58 -31.72
N LEU A 157 29.46 -38.55 -32.99
CA LEU A 157 28.46 -39.48 -33.53
C LEU A 157 28.89 -40.95 -33.35
N LYS A 158 30.19 -41.24 -33.47
CA LYS A 158 30.76 -42.56 -33.22
C LYS A 158 30.66 -42.97 -31.74
N GLU A 159 30.92 -42.01 -30.86
CA GLU A 159 30.98 -42.19 -29.40
C GLU A 159 29.60 -42.29 -28.72
N LEU A 160 28.49 -42.05 -29.45
CA LEU A 160 27.14 -42.23 -28.91
C LEU A 160 26.92 -43.65 -28.37
N ASP A 161 26.24 -43.74 -27.24
CA ASP A 161 25.90 -45.01 -26.60
C ASP A 161 24.81 -45.77 -27.38
N PHE A 162 24.63 -47.05 -27.07
CA PHE A 162 23.66 -47.91 -27.75
C PHE A 162 22.21 -47.44 -27.57
N ALA A 163 21.87 -46.85 -26.42
CA ALA A 163 20.52 -46.38 -26.13
C ALA A 163 20.18 -45.11 -26.94
N GLN A 164 21.13 -44.20 -27.09
CA GLN A 164 21.04 -42.99 -27.91
C GLN A 164 20.94 -43.37 -29.40
N LYS A 165 21.80 -44.27 -29.88
CA LYS A 165 21.75 -44.78 -31.26
C LYS A 165 20.41 -45.46 -31.58
N ALA A 166 19.89 -46.28 -30.68
CA ALA A 166 18.60 -46.95 -30.85
C ALA A 166 17.42 -45.96 -30.89
N ARG A 167 17.43 -44.93 -30.02
CA ARG A 167 16.39 -43.89 -29.98
C ARG A 167 16.36 -43.04 -31.26
N PHE A 168 17.52 -42.57 -31.71
CA PHE A 168 17.64 -41.82 -32.97
C PHE A 168 17.34 -42.69 -34.19
N GLY A 169 17.79 -43.94 -34.22
CA GLY A 169 17.46 -44.88 -35.29
C GLY A 169 15.95 -45.16 -35.36
N ALA A 170 15.25 -45.18 -34.22
CA ALA A 170 13.80 -45.38 -34.18
C ALA A 170 13.02 -44.17 -34.75
N SER A 171 13.41 -42.93 -34.43
CA SER A 171 12.76 -41.72 -34.97
C SER A 171 12.94 -41.61 -36.49
N ILE A 172 14.16 -41.86 -36.98
CA ILE A 172 14.49 -41.79 -38.41
C ILE A 172 13.72 -42.83 -39.25
N ARG A 173 13.39 -43.99 -38.66
CA ARG A 173 12.66 -45.08 -39.36
C ARG A 173 11.14 -44.95 -39.27
N SER A 174 10.62 -44.18 -38.31
CA SER A 174 9.18 -44.09 -38.02
C SER A 174 8.46 -43.02 -38.85
N GLU A 175 9.16 -41.98 -39.33
CA GLU A 175 8.52 -40.76 -39.83
C GLU A 175 8.88 -40.41 -41.28
N LYS A 176 8.01 -39.61 -41.93
CA LYS A 176 7.99 -39.39 -43.39
C LYS A 176 9.02 -38.38 -43.91
N SER A 177 9.73 -37.69 -43.02
CA SER A 177 10.64 -36.60 -43.37
C SER A 177 12.10 -37.04 -43.30
N PRO A 178 12.95 -36.69 -44.28
CA PRO A 178 14.37 -37.02 -44.24
C PRO A 178 15.05 -36.27 -43.08
N PRO A 179 16.07 -36.87 -42.45
CA PRO A 179 16.89 -36.18 -41.46
C PRO A 179 17.59 -34.97 -42.10
N CYS A 180 17.67 -33.87 -41.36
CA CYS A 180 18.25 -32.61 -41.80
C CYS A 180 19.51 -32.28 -40.99
N VAL A 181 20.62 -32.05 -41.68
CA VAL A 181 21.84 -31.52 -41.09
C VAL A 181 21.82 -30.00 -41.22
N VAL A 182 21.80 -29.31 -40.08
CA VAL A 182 21.78 -27.86 -40.01
C VAL A 182 23.15 -27.35 -39.60
N SER A 183 23.66 -26.34 -40.30
CA SER A 183 24.93 -25.67 -39.97
C SER A 183 24.83 -24.14 -40.09
N SER A 184 25.71 -23.39 -39.42
CA SER A 184 25.82 -21.93 -39.60
C SER A 184 26.53 -21.50 -40.88
N PHE A 185 27.22 -22.42 -41.55
CA PHE A 185 28.06 -22.14 -42.71
C PHE A 185 27.77 -23.13 -43.84
N GLU A 186 28.23 -22.80 -45.03
CA GLU A 186 28.04 -23.64 -46.20
C GLU A 186 29.03 -24.80 -46.17
N LEU A 187 28.53 -26.03 -45.98
CA LEU A 187 29.40 -27.21 -45.96
C LEU A 187 29.88 -27.54 -47.38
N GLY A 188 31.19 -27.64 -47.60
CA GLY A 188 31.75 -28.14 -48.87
C GLY A 188 31.39 -29.60 -49.18
N ASP A 189 31.44 -29.99 -50.47
CA ASP A 189 30.98 -31.30 -50.95
C ASP A 189 31.69 -32.49 -50.31
N ALA A 190 33.00 -32.38 -50.05
CA ALA A 190 33.77 -33.42 -49.39
C ALA A 190 33.30 -33.66 -47.95
N THR A 191 32.92 -32.58 -47.25
CA THR A 191 32.42 -32.60 -45.88
C THR A 191 30.99 -33.14 -45.82
N ARG A 192 30.12 -32.72 -46.74
CA ARG A 192 28.76 -33.27 -46.89
C ARG A 192 28.77 -34.78 -47.11
N ARG A 193 29.70 -35.30 -47.92
CA ARG A 193 29.88 -36.75 -48.12
C ARG A 193 30.27 -37.46 -46.82
N LYS A 194 31.32 -36.97 -46.14
CA LYS A 194 31.77 -37.56 -44.85
C LYS A 194 30.68 -37.58 -43.79
N LEU A 195 29.90 -36.50 -43.67
CA LEU A 195 28.79 -36.43 -42.73
C LEU A 195 27.68 -37.41 -43.10
N ARG A 196 27.34 -37.49 -44.39
CA ARG A 196 26.35 -38.45 -44.90
C ARG A 196 26.77 -39.89 -44.57
N ASP A 197 28.00 -40.26 -44.90
CA ASP A 197 28.51 -41.62 -44.66
C ASP A 197 28.48 -41.97 -43.16
N ALA A 198 28.96 -41.06 -42.30
CA ALA A 198 28.94 -41.26 -40.86
C ALA A 198 27.52 -41.41 -40.29
N ILE A 199 26.55 -40.62 -40.78
CA ILE A 199 25.15 -40.73 -40.36
C ILE A 199 24.55 -42.06 -40.82
N LYS A 200 24.80 -42.46 -42.07
CA LYS A 200 24.29 -43.72 -42.61
C LYS A 200 24.85 -44.94 -41.87
N ASP A 201 26.15 -44.94 -41.60
CA ASP A 201 26.85 -46.04 -40.95
C ASP A 201 26.50 -46.19 -39.47
N HIS A 202 26.31 -45.08 -38.75
CA HIS A 202 26.11 -45.12 -37.29
C HIS A 202 24.64 -45.05 -36.84
N LEU A 203 23.72 -44.61 -37.71
CA LEU A 203 22.29 -44.56 -37.42
C LEU A 203 21.46 -45.55 -38.26
N GLU A 204 22.10 -46.45 -39.01
CA GLU A 204 21.45 -47.47 -39.85
C GLU A 204 20.38 -46.89 -40.81
N TYR A 205 20.65 -45.70 -41.34
CA TYR A 205 19.75 -44.99 -42.25
C TYR A 205 20.32 -44.96 -43.66
N HIS A 206 19.53 -45.32 -44.66
CA HIS A 206 20.00 -45.35 -46.05
C HIS A 206 19.34 -44.33 -46.98
N GLY A 207 18.40 -43.54 -46.47
CA GLY A 207 17.64 -42.55 -47.25
C GLY A 207 18.41 -41.27 -47.60
N GLU A 208 17.66 -40.27 -48.05
CA GLU A 208 18.16 -38.94 -48.38
C GLU A 208 18.40 -38.11 -47.11
N ILE A 209 19.48 -37.34 -47.09
CA ILE A 209 19.81 -36.43 -45.98
C ILE A 209 19.86 -35.02 -46.56
N VAL A 210 19.05 -34.13 -45.98
CA VAL A 210 18.97 -32.72 -46.38
C VAL A 210 20.01 -31.92 -45.62
N PHE A 211 20.59 -30.90 -46.26
CA PHE A 211 21.53 -29.98 -45.63
C PHE A 211 20.95 -28.57 -45.69
N GLU A 212 20.83 -27.92 -44.55
CA GLU A 212 20.28 -26.56 -44.41
C GLU A 212 21.26 -25.63 -43.68
N ILE A 213 21.21 -24.35 -44.02
CA ILE A 213 22.00 -23.31 -43.37
C ILE A 213 21.06 -22.48 -42.48
N GLN A 214 21.39 -22.37 -41.19
CA GLN A 214 20.62 -21.60 -40.21
C GLN A 214 21.54 -20.63 -39.45
N GLN A 215 21.17 -19.35 -39.43
CA GLN A 215 21.85 -18.32 -38.63
C GLN A 215 21.51 -18.45 -37.13
N GLY A 216 22.44 -18.10 -36.23
CA GLY A 216 22.25 -18.27 -34.79
C GLY A 216 22.62 -19.67 -34.26
N LEU A 217 23.12 -20.57 -35.12
CA LEU A 217 23.61 -21.89 -34.75
C LEU A 217 25.14 -21.96 -34.76
N CYS A 218 25.78 -21.96 -33.60
CA CYS A 218 27.24 -22.13 -33.52
C CYS A 218 27.68 -23.61 -33.61
N GLY A 219 27.49 -24.28 -34.75
CA GLY A 219 27.96 -25.67 -34.94
C GLY A 219 27.23 -26.46 -36.03
N ILE A 220 27.08 -27.77 -35.80
CA ILE A 220 26.35 -28.70 -36.67
C ILE A 220 25.32 -29.46 -35.83
N GLU A 221 24.07 -29.46 -36.29
CA GLU A 221 22.98 -30.24 -35.69
C GLU A 221 22.44 -31.24 -36.68
N LEU A 222 22.03 -32.41 -36.18
CA LEU A 222 21.23 -33.37 -36.92
C LEU A 222 19.83 -33.38 -36.34
N LYS A 223 18.87 -32.86 -37.12
CA LYS A 223 17.45 -32.81 -36.78
C LYS A 223 16.72 -33.97 -37.44
N THR A 224 15.90 -34.65 -36.65
CA THR A 224 14.91 -35.61 -37.10
C THR A 224 13.55 -35.16 -36.56
N ASP A 225 12.47 -35.70 -37.09
CA ASP A 225 11.16 -35.42 -36.54
C ASP A 225 11.12 -35.96 -35.08
N GLY A 226 10.78 -35.06 -34.14
CA GLY A 226 10.83 -35.29 -32.69
C GLY A 226 12.19 -35.31 -31.95
N TYR A 227 13.35 -35.34 -32.62
CA TYR A 227 14.67 -35.42 -31.95
C TYR A 227 15.75 -34.56 -32.62
N THR A 228 16.60 -33.92 -31.81
CA THR A 228 17.74 -33.13 -32.31
C THR A 228 19.01 -33.59 -31.63
N LEU A 229 20.01 -34.00 -32.41
CA LEU A 229 21.37 -34.21 -31.95
C LEU A 229 22.19 -32.99 -32.31
N ALA A 230 22.44 -32.13 -31.34
CA ALA A 230 23.22 -30.91 -31.55
C ALA A 230 24.68 -31.10 -31.14
N TRP A 231 25.60 -30.61 -31.97
CA TRP A 231 26.93 -30.22 -31.53
C TRP A 231 27.12 -28.75 -31.85
N ASN A 232 26.73 -27.92 -30.90
CA ASN A 232 26.85 -26.48 -30.99
C ASN A 232 27.62 -25.96 -29.77
N ILE A 233 28.04 -24.70 -29.82
CA ILE A 233 28.73 -24.06 -28.71
C ILE A 233 27.82 -23.93 -27.46
N SER A 234 26.53 -24.26 -27.56
CA SER A 234 25.58 -24.17 -26.46
C SER A 234 25.99 -25.03 -25.26
N GLU A 235 26.64 -26.19 -25.45
CA GLU A 235 27.21 -26.96 -24.33
C GLU A 235 28.31 -26.19 -23.56
N TYR A 236 29.12 -25.39 -24.27
CA TYR A 236 30.14 -24.54 -23.64
C TYR A 236 29.53 -23.27 -23.06
N LEU A 237 28.42 -22.81 -23.64
CA LEU A 237 27.65 -21.69 -23.12
C LEU A 237 26.90 -22.07 -21.85
N ASP A 238 26.46 -23.31 -21.69
CA ASP A 238 25.86 -23.82 -20.45
C ASP A 238 26.88 -23.74 -19.29
N GLU A 239 28.14 -24.14 -19.51
CA GLU A 239 29.21 -23.99 -18.50
C GLU A 239 29.51 -22.50 -18.22
N PHE A 240 29.51 -21.65 -19.25
CA PHE A 240 29.68 -20.21 -19.09
C PHE A 240 28.50 -19.58 -18.32
N GLU A 241 27.28 -20.03 -18.60
CA GLU A 241 26.04 -19.65 -17.94
C GLU A 241 26.07 -20.04 -16.46
N GLU A 242 26.51 -21.26 -16.12
CA GLU A 242 26.73 -21.68 -14.73
C GLU A 242 27.78 -20.82 -14.02
N ARG A 243 28.90 -20.50 -14.70
CA ARG A 243 29.95 -19.65 -14.13
C ARG A 243 29.49 -18.21 -13.92
N LEU A 244 28.76 -17.64 -14.87
CA LEU A 244 28.14 -16.32 -14.71
C LEU A 244 27.16 -16.34 -13.55
N THR A 245 26.32 -17.37 -13.46
CA THR A 245 25.34 -17.55 -12.38
C THR A 245 26.05 -17.54 -11.02
N ARG A 246 27.15 -18.29 -10.84
CA ARG A 246 27.95 -18.27 -9.59
C ARG A 246 28.56 -16.90 -9.26
N VAL A 247 29.04 -16.16 -10.26
CA VAL A 247 29.62 -14.81 -10.03
C VAL A 247 28.55 -13.81 -9.62
N PHE A 248 27.35 -13.91 -10.17
CA PHE A 248 26.23 -13.03 -9.84
C PHE A 248 25.59 -13.43 -8.50
N GLU A 249 25.38 -14.71 -8.21
CA GLU A 249 24.89 -15.18 -6.91
C GLU A 249 25.88 -14.91 -5.77
N GLY A 250 27.18 -15.11 -6.01
CA GLY A 250 28.24 -14.89 -5.03
C GLY A 250 28.51 -13.41 -4.68
N LYS A 251 27.95 -12.46 -5.44
CA LYS A 251 28.01 -11.02 -5.11
C LYS A 251 26.75 -10.49 -4.43
N VAL A 252 25.65 -11.26 -4.41
CA VAL A 252 24.36 -10.84 -3.85
C VAL A 252 24.24 -11.14 -2.35
N TYR A 253 25.03 -12.07 -1.81
CA TYR A 253 25.18 -12.27 -0.36
C TYR A 253 26.52 -11.74 0.13
N PRO A 254 26.62 -10.49 0.63
CA PRO A 254 27.70 -10.17 1.56
C PRO A 254 27.53 -11.10 2.76
N GLU A 255 28.60 -11.82 3.14
CA GLU A 255 28.60 -12.58 4.40
C GLU A 255 28.10 -11.67 5.53
N PRO A 256 27.16 -12.12 6.38
CA PRO A 256 26.78 -11.35 7.56
C PRO A 256 28.03 -11.12 8.40
N GLY A 257 28.38 -9.84 8.54
CA GLY A 257 29.64 -9.39 9.10
C GLY A 257 30.02 -10.09 10.40
N LYS A 258 31.23 -10.66 10.42
CA LYS A 258 31.99 -10.86 11.65
C LYS A 258 32.62 -9.52 12.01
N GLY A 259 32.05 -8.83 12.99
CA GLY A 259 32.55 -7.59 13.56
C GLY A 259 31.81 -7.25 14.85
#